data_AF-A0A7W1NYY3-F1
#
_entry.id   AF-A0A7W1NYY3-F1
#
_cell.length_a   1.000
_cell.length_b   1.000
_cell.length_c   1.000
_cell.angle_alpha   90.00
_cell.angle_beta   90.00
_cell.angle_gamma   90.00
#
_symmetry.space_group_name_H-M   'P 1'
#
loop_
_entity.id
_entity.type
_entity.pdbx_description
1 polymer ?
#
loop_
_entity_poly.entity_id
_entity_poly.type
_entity_poly.pdbx_seq_one_letter_code
_entity_poly.pdbx_strand_id
1 'polypeptide(L)'
;MDMNVLFVSAEAVPFAKVGGLADVVGSLPAALLKLGVDARVIIPHYGFINDDKFQILPAFNFEFPRNTGVTDVQVFKSVQDGVTFYLVKGWPFFGSEATVYTEWIWDVPRFTFFNQVAMAVAWEIRQREGWFPDVFHINDWHTGLIPFFLELSKRDPNWGQVASVLSIHNMAYQGDNIGGWMWQLGIPGRNHPDLLWRGLTDNMLAIAIAYSDKVSTVSPRYATEIQYPYMGYGLDDLVRSRGNDMVGILNGVDVDLWNPETDKFLVSNYNADNFIEQRPPNKRQLQIDAGLPQRDDVMVIGVVSRLV
;
A
#
# COMPACT_ATOMS: atom_id res chain seq x y z
N MET A 1 6.80 -6.74 -23.24
CA MET A 1 6.19 -7.66 -22.27
C MET A 1 5.04 -6.88 -21.71
N ASP A 2 3.82 -7.26 -22.05
CA ASP A 2 2.64 -6.58 -21.54
C ASP A 2 2.34 -7.24 -20.19
N MET A 3 2.79 -6.60 -19.11
CA MET A 3 2.60 -7.09 -17.74
C MET A 3 1.53 -6.24 -17.07
N ASN A 4 0.55 -6.90 -16.47
CA ASN A 4 -0.54 -6.30 -15.72
C ASN A 4 -0.27 -6.43 -14.22
N VAL A 5 -0.26 -5.30 -13.51
CA VAL A 5 -0.03 -5.28 -12.05
C VAL A 5 -1.21 -4.63 -11.35
N LEU A 6 -1.82 -5.34 -10.41
CA LEU A 6 -2.84 -4.79 -9.52
C LEU A 6 -2.22 -4.48 -8.16
N PHE A 7 -2.04 -3.19 -7.88
CA PHE A 7 -1.68 -2.70 -6.56
C PHE A 7 -2.89 -2.74 -5.65
N VAL A 8 -2.76 -3.37 -4.48
CA VAL A 8 -3.80 -3.38 -3.46
C VAL A 8 -3.25 -2.67 -2.22
N SER A 9 -3.95 -1.65 -1.76
CA SER A 9 -3.51 -0.83 -0.63
C SER A 9 -4.68 -0.29 0.19
N ALA A 10 -4.42 -0.01 1.47
CA ALA A 10 -5.36 0.71 2.32
C ALA A 10 -5.36 2.23 2.04
N GLU A 11 -4.24 2.78 1.55
CA GLU A 11 -4.10 4.22 1.29
C GLU A 11 -3.35 4.48 -0.02
N ALA A 12 -3.71 5.56 -0.69
CA ALA A 12 -3.10 6.01 -1.95
C ALA A 12 -3.39 7.50 -2.17
N VAL A 13 -2.37 8.27 -2.57
CA VAL A 13 -2.60 9.62 -3.08
C VAL A 13 -3.26 9.55 -4.48
N PRO A 14 -4.15 10.49 -4.82
CA PRO A 14 -4.58 11.66 -4.05
C PRO A 14 -5.80 11.42 -3.12
N PHE A 15 -6.32 10.20 -3.05
CA PHE A 15 -7.62 9.90 -2.43
C PHE A 15 -7.58 9.83 -0.90
N ALA A 16 -6.63 9.09 -0.35
CA ALA A 16 -6.54 8.77 1.06
C ALA A 16 -5.07 8.71 1.47
N LYS A 17 -4.61 9.65 2.30
CA LYS A 17 -3.21 9.77 2.73
C LYS A 17 -3.09 9.85 4.24
N VAL A 18 -2.32 8.94 4.82
CA VAL A 18 -1.85 8.96 6.22
C VAL A 18 -0.33 8.89 6.30
N GLY A 19 0.30 8.05 5.48
CA GLY A 19 1.74 7.81 5.52
C GLY A 19 2.42 7.73 4.16
N GLY A 20 3.71 7.39 4.20
CA GLY A 20 4.53 7.23 3.00
C GLY A 20 4.08 6.08 2.09
N LEU A 21 3.34 5.10 2.63
CA LEU A 21 2.68 4.08 1.81
C LEU A 21 1.78 4.71 0.74
N ALA A 22 0.97 5.71 1.11
CA ALA A 22 0.08 6.37 0.16
C ALA A 22 0.85 7.08 -0.97
N ASP A 23 2.02 7.65 -0.65
CA ASP A 23 2.88 8.33 -1.62
C ASP A 23 3.50 7.33 -2.60
N VAL A 24 3.94 6.15 -2.11
CA VAL A 24 4.46 5.07 -2.97
C VAL A 24 3.36 4.55 -3.90
N VAL A 25 2.18 4.23 -3.37
CA VAL A 25 1.07 3.67 -4.17
C VAL A 25 0.51 4.70 -5.15
N GLY A 26 0.61 6.00 -4.88
CA GLY A 26 0.19 7.02 -5.85
C GLY A 26 1.21 7.33 -6.95
N SER A 27 2.51 7.09 -6.73
CA SER A 27 3.57 7.46 -7.69
C SER A 27 4.16 6.28 -8.45
N LEU A 28 4.36 5.13 -7.79
CA LEU A 28 5.00 3.95 -8.40
C LEU A 28 4.18 3.37 -9.58
N PRO A 29 2.84 3.23 -9.50
CA PRO A 29 2.06 2.75 -10.64
C PRO A 29 2.21 3.64 -11.88
N ALA A 30 2.24 4.97 -11.70
CA ALA A 30 2.43 5.91 -12.81
C ALA A 30 3.83 5.80 -13.42
N ALA A 31 4.86 5.57 -12.58
CA ALA A 31 6.21 5.31 -13.06
C ALA A 31 6.30 3.98 -13.84
N LEU A 32 5.63 2.92 -13.39
CA LEU A 32 5.57 1.64 -14.07
C LEU A 32 4.83 1.73 -15.42
N LEU A 33 3.76 2.53 -15.48
CA LEU A 33 3.04 2.83 -16.72
C LEU A 33 3.98 3.42 -17.78
N LYS A 34 4.85 4.36 -17.39
CA LYS A 34 5.88 4.95 -18.28
C LYS A 34 6.89 3.92 -18.78
N LEU A 35 7.05 2.78 -18.09
CA LEU A 35 7.92 1.66 -18.49
C LEU A 35 7.17 0.57 -19.29
N GLY A 36 5.87 0.77 -19.59
CA GLY A 36 5.06 -0.16 -20.38
C GLY A 36 4.35 -1.25 -19.59
N VAL A 37 4.26 -1.13 -18.26
CA VAL A 37 3.48 -2.02 -17.40
C VAL A 37 2.08 -1.43 -17.19
N ASP A 38 1.00 -2.16 -17.46
CA ASP A 38 -0.37 -1.71 -17.13
C ASP A 38 -0.60 -1.91 -15.62
N ALA A 39 -0.25 -0.87 -14.87
CA ALA A 39 -0.42 -0.82 -13.43
C ALA A 39 -1.76 -0.16 -13.07
N ARG A 40 -2.57 -0.85 -12.26
CA ARG A 40 -3.84 -0.36 -11.71
C ARG A 40 -3.81 -0.47 -10.20
N VAL A 41 -4.65 0.32 -9.53
CA VAL A 41 -4.71 0.37 -8.07
C VAL A 41 -6.12 0.07 -7.60
N ILE A 42 -6.26 -0.72 -6.54
CA ILE A 42 -7.51 -0.91 -5.82
C ILE A 42 -7.34 -0.50 -4.36
N ILE A 43 -8.22 0.39 -3.90
CA ILE A 43 -8.27 0.90 -2.53
C ILE A 43 -9.72 0.88 -2.01
N PRO A 44 -9.94 0.88 -0.69
CA PRO A 44 -11.26 1.14 -0.15
C PRO A 44 -11.77 2.54 -0.52
N HIS A 45 -13.07 2.67 -0.77
CA HIS A 45 -13.73 3.96 -0.92
C HIS A 45 -14.19 4.44 0.47
N TYR A 46 -13.36 5.25 1.12
CA TYR A 46 -13.68 5.85 2.42
C TYR A 46 -14.70 6.99 2.28
N GLY A 47 -15.55 7.15 3.29
CA GLY A 47 -16.63 8.14 3.28
C GLY A 47 -16.20 9.60 3.12
N PHE A 48 -14.95 9.94 3.50
CA PHE A 48 -14.40 11.29 3.34
C PHE A 48 -13.86 11.59 1.93
N ILE A 49 -13.76 10.60 1.04
CA ILE A 49 -13.25 10.81 -0.32
C ILE A 49 -14.25 11.64 -1.12
N ASN A 50 -13.76 12.70 -1.75
CA ASN A 50 -14.59 13.59 -2.56
C ASN A 50 -14.63 13.10 -4.02
N ASP A 51 -15.76 12.52 -4.40
CA ASP A 51 -15.95 11.92 -5.72
C ASP A 51 -15.81 12.94 -6.87
N ASP A 52 -16.41 14.12 -6.73
CA ASP A 52 -16.39 15.16 -7.77
C ASP A 52 -14.97 15.69 -8.01
N LYS A 53 -14.21 15.93 -6.92
CA LYS A 53 -12.84 16.45 -6.98
C LYS A 53 -11.92 15.52 -7.76
N PHE A 54 -12.11 14.21 -7.63
CA PHE A 54 -11.25 13.21 -8.23
C PHE A 54 -11.91 12.46 -9.39
N GLN A 55 -13.02 12.97 -9.91
CA GLN A 55 -13.74 12.39 -11.05
C GLN A 55 -14.03 10.89 -10.86
N ILE A 56 -14.43 10.51 -9.65
CA ILE A 56 -14.75 9.13 -9.30
C ILE A 56 -16.14 8.82 -9.83
N LEU A 57 -16.24 7.86 -10.76
CA LEU A 57 -17.48 7.48 -11.42
C LEU A 57 -17.85 6.03 -11.05
N PRO A 58 -19.15 5.71 -10.87
CA PRO A 58 -19.57 4.32 -10.71
C PRO A 58 -19.13 3.48 -11.91
N ALA A 59 -18.54 2.31 -11.65
CA ALA A 59 -18.11 1.38 -12.69
C ALA A 59 -19.08 0.20 -12.81
N PHE A 60 -19.25 -0.55 -11.72
CA PHE A 60 -20.19 -1.67 -11.66
C PHE A 60 -20.48 -2.05 -10.20
N ASN A 61 -21.51 -2.86 -10.01
CA ASN A 61 -21.86 -3.49 -8.75
C ASN A 61 -22.04 -5.00 -8.94
N PHE A 62 -21.85 -5.75 -7.85
CA PHE A 62 -22.10 -7.18 -7.82
C PHE A 62 -22.41 -7.64 -6.39
N GLU A 63 -23.13 -8.75 -6.30
CA GLU A 63 -23.39 -9.44 -5.05
C GLU A 63 -22.18 -10.29 -4.66
N PHE A 64 -21.67 -10.09 -3.45
CA PHE A 64 -20.57 -10.87 -2.88
C PHE A 64 -21.10 -11.82 -1.79
N PRO A 65 -21.09 -13.14 -2.02
CA PRO A 65 -21.50 -14.13 -1.03
C PRO A 65 -20.52 -14.21 0.14
N ARG A 66 -21.06 -14.31 1.35
CA ARG A 66 -20.33 -14.49 2.62
C ARG A 66 -21.02 -15.56 3.46
N ASN A 67 -20.30 -16.07 4.47
CA ASN A 67 -20.92 -16.94 5.48
C ASN A 67 -22.07 -16.25 6.23
N THR A 68 -22.06 -14.93 6.32
CA THR A 68 -23.07 -14.11 7.02
C THR A 68 -24.20 -13.60 6.10
N GLY A 69 -24.26 -14.05 4.84
CA GLY A 69 -25.26 -13.63 3.86
C GLY A 69 -24.63 -13.08 2.59
N VAL A 70 -25.30 -12.13 1.95
CA VAL A 70 -24.82 -11.50 0.71
C VAL A 70 -24.55 -10.02 1.00
N THR A 71 -23.56 -9.44 0.34
CA THR A 71 -23.27 -8.01 0.41
C THR A 71 -23.08 -7.43 -0.96
N ASP A 72 -23.76 -6.31 -1.21
CA ASP A 72 -23.57 -5.52 -2.41
C ASP A 72 -22.21 -4.82 -2.35
N VAL A 73 -21.35 -5.13 -3.30
CA VAL A 73 -20.08 -4.44 -3.52
C VAL A 73 -20.28 -3.45 -4.66
N GLN A 74 -19.92 -2.19 -4.41
CA GLN A 74 -19.95 -1.14 -5.42
C GLN A 74 -18.52 -0.76 -5.77
N VAL A 75 -18.20 -0.81 -7.05
CA VAL A 75 -16.89 -0.44 -7.59
C VAL A 75 -17.03 0.87 -8.35
N PHE A 76 -16.17 1.80 -8.00
CA PHE A 76 -16.01 3.09 -8.67
C PHE A 76 -14.65 3.12 -9.35
N LYS A 77 -14.53 3.99 -10.35
CA LYS A 77 -13.32 4.15 -11.17
C LYS A 77 -12.93 5.61 -11.26
N SER A 78 -11.63 5.86 -11.18
CA SER A 78 -11.02 7.16 -11.45
C SER A 78 -9.70 6.95 -12.18
N VAL A 79 -9.29 7.91 -13.00
CA VAL A 79 -7.98 7.88 -13.67
C VAL A 79 -7.18 9.09 -13.23
N GLN A 80 -6.04 8.85 -12.58
CA GLN A 80 -5.12 9.89 -12.09
C GLN A 80 -3.73 9.60 -12.66
N ASP A 81 -3.10 10.59 -13.29
CA ASP A 81 -1.77 10.46 -13.92
C ASP A 81 -1.64 9.25 -14.87
N GLY A 82 -2.73 8.92 -15.57
CA GLY A 82 -2.82 7.78 -16.49
C GLY A 82 -3.06 6.42 -15.82
N VAL A 83 -3.01 6.35 -14.48
CA VAL A 83 -3.25 5.14 -13.70
C VAL A 83 -4.74 4.99 -13.42
N THR A 84 -5.26 3.77 -13.64
CA THR A 84 -6.63 3.44 -13.26
C THR A 84 -6.71 3.05 -11.79
N PHE A 85 -7.57 3.75 -11.05
CA PHE A 85 -7.91 3.45 -9.66
C PHE A 85 -9.33 2.86 -9.58
N TYR A 86 -9.46 1.76 -8.86
CA TYR A 86 -10.73 1.18 -8.43
C TYR A 86 -10.94 1.48 -6.96
N LEU A 87 -12.05 2.13 -6.63
CA LEU A 87 -12.45 2.42 -5.26
C LEU A 87 -13.65 1.56 -4.91
N VAL A 88 -13.60 0.89 -3.75
CA VAL A 88 -14.60 -0.14 -3.42
C VAL A 88 -15.37 0.20 -2.16
N LYS A 89 -16.71 0.22 -2.26
CA LYS A 89 -17.63 0.23 -1.11
C LYS A 89 -18.19 -1.16 -0.88
N GLY A 90 -18.36 -1.52 0.39
CA GLY A 90 -18.94 -2.80 0.77
C GLY A 90 -19.40 -2.76 2.22
N TRP A 91 -20.67 -3.04 2.45
CA TRP A 91 -21.25 -3.03 3.80
C TRP A 91 -20.70 -4.22 4.63
N PRO A 92 -20.38 -4.04 5.93
CA PRO A 92 -20.56 -2.84 6.75
C PRO A 92 -19.34 -1.91 6.83
N PHE A 93 -18.28 -2.17 6.07
CA PHE A 93 -16.93 -1.68 6.42
C PHE A 93 -16.39 -0.52 5.60
N PHE A 94 -16.94 -0.26 4.41
CA PHE A 94 -16.43 0.78 3.51
C PHE A 94 -17.57 1.62 2.93
N GLY A 95 -17.48 2.93 3.12
CA GLY A 95 -18.35 3.93 2.51
C GLY A 95 -18.81 5.05 3.45
N SER A 96 -18.50 4.98 4.74
CA SER A 96 -18.94 5.98 5.74
C SER A 96 -17.84 6.41 6.73
N GLU A 97 -16.61 5.93 6.54
CA GLU A 97 -15.50 6.16 7.46
C GLU A 97 -14.97 7.58 7.33
N ALA A 98 -14.59 8.19 8.46
CA ALA A 98 -13.98 9.51 8.52
C ALA A 98 -12.44 9.48 8.46
N THR A 99 -11.83 8.32 8.70
CA THR A 99 -10.37 8.14 8.71
C THR A 99 -9.98 6.84 8.01
N VAL A 100 -8.74 6.78 7.50
CA VAL A 100 -8.20 5.54 6.92
C VAL A 100 -8.00 4.51 8.01
N TYR A 101 -7.37 4.83 9.14
CA TYR A 101 -7.11 3.93 10.27
C TYR A 101 -7.95 4.30 11.48
N THR A 102 -8.42 3.30 12.24
CA THR A 102 -9.19 3.48 13.47
C THR A 102 -8.55 2.69 14.62
N GLU A 103 -9.28 1.77 15.24
CA GLU A 103 -8.78 0.87 16.28
C GLU A 103 -8.68 -0.54 15.74
N TRP A 104 -7.77 -1.35 16.31
CA TRP A 104 -7.55 -2.73 15.88
C TRP A 104 -8.82 -3.59 15.76
N ILE A 105 -9.76 -3.42 16.69
CA ILE A 105 -11.01 -4.21 16.70
C ILE A 105 -11.94 -3.89 15.52
N TRP A 106 -11.81 -2.70 14.94
CA TRP A 106 -12.52 -2.28 13.74
C TRP A 106 -11.68 -2.53 12.48
N ASP A 107 -10.37 -2.33 12.58
CA ASP A 107 -9.45 -2.37 11.45
C ASP A 107 -9.15 -3.79 10.96
N VAL A 108 -8.99 -4.74 11.88
CA VAL A 108 -8.79 -6.15 11.53
C VAL A 108 -9.93 -6.70 10.66
N PRO A 109 -11.21 -6.64 11.07
CA PRO A 109 -12.27 -7.26 10.29
C PRO A 109 -12.52 -6.57 8.95
N ARG A 110 -12.43 -5.23 8.88
CA ARG A 110 -12.59 -4.50 7.61
C ARG A 110 -11.52 -4.87 6.59
N PHE A 111 -10.26 -4.99 7.01
CA PHE A 111 -9.18 -5.31 6.09
C PHE A 111 -9.17 -6.80 5.75
N THR A 112 -9.57 -7.67 6.68
CA THR A 112 -9.84 -9.08 6.37
C THR A 112 -10.90 -9.20 5.27
N PHE A 113 -12.01 -8.46 5.38
CA PHE A 113 -13.04 -8.37 4.35
C PHE A 113 -12.52 -7.77 3.04
N PHE A 114 -11.73 -6.70 3.11
CA PHE A 114 -11.15 -6.04 1.93
C PHE A 114 -10.34 -6.99 1.06
N ASN A 115 -9.54 -7.88 1.66
CA ASN A 115 -8.76 -8.87 0.90
C ASN A 115 -9.67 -9.79 0.06
N GLN A 116 -10.80 -10.26 0.61
CA GLN A 116 -11.75 -11.11 -0.13
C GLN A 116 -12.43 -10.33 -1.25
N VAL A 117 -12.86 -9.10 -0.95
CA VAL A 117 -13.49 -8.23 -1.94
C VAL A 117 -12.53 -7.85 -3.05
N ALA A 118 -11.25 -7.58 -2.76
CA ALA A 118 -10.26 -7.24 -3.78
C ALA A 118 -10.07 -8.38 -4.79
N MET A 119 -10.05 -9.64 -4.33
CA MET A 119 -10.02 -10.82 -5.19
C MET A 119 -11.27 -10.89 -6.09
N ALA A 120 -12.46 -10.66 -5.52
CA ALA A 120 -13.71 -10.66 -6.29
C ALA A 120 -13.78 -9.50 -7.30
N VAL A 121 -13.32 -8.31 -6.94
CA VAL A 121 -13.25 -7.15 -7.84
C VAL A 121 -12.29 -7.43 -9.00
N ALA A 122 -11.12 -8.03 -8.75
CA ALA A 122 -10.21 -8.41 -9.82
C ALA A 122 -10.84 -9.42 -10.79
N TRP A 123 -11.65 -10.36 -10.30
CA TRP A 123 -12.44 -11.25 -11.16
C TRP A 123 -13.46 -10.49 -12.01
N GLU A 124 -14.21 -9.58 -11.41
CA GLU A 124 -15.22 -8.78 -12.12
C GLU A 124 -14.59 -7.86 -13.18
N ILE A 125 -13.41 -7.27 -12.89
CA ILE A 125 -12.64 -6.49 -13.87
C ILE A 125 -12.26 -7.38 -15.07
N ARG A 126 -11.85 -8.63 -14.85
CA ARG A 126 -11.58 -9.57 -15.94
C ARG A 126 -12.81 -9.84 -16.80
N GLN A 127 -13.95 -10.12 -16.18
CA GLN A 127 -15.18 -10.45 -16.92
C GLN A 127 -15.73 -9.25 -17.70
N ARG A 128 -15.60 -8.03 -17.14
CA ARG A 128 -16.28 -6.83 -17.67
C ARG A 128 -15.36 -5.97 -18.54
N GLU A 129 -14.09 -5.88 -18.18
CA GLU A 129 -13.10 -5.02 -18.86
C GLU A 129 -12.06 -5.82 -19.63
N GLY A 130 -12.03 -7.16 -19.51
CA GLY A 130 -11.03 -7.99 -20.18
C GLY A 130 -9.61 -7.87 -19.63
N TRP A 131 -9.45 -7.23 -18.46
CA TRP A 131 -8.14 -7.01 -17.82
C TRP A 131 -8.00 -7.89 -16.58
N PHE A 132 -6.85 -8.53 -16.39
CA PHE A 132 -6.57 -9.37 -15.23
C PHE A 132 -5.10 -9.25 -14.84
N PRO A 133 -4.77 -9.17 -13.53
CA PRO A 133 -3.39 -9.01 -13.11
C PRO A 133 -2.58 -10.29 -13.34
N ASP A 134 -1.36 -10.12 -13.83
CA ASP A 134 -0.31 -11.14 -13.74
C ASP A 134 0.30 -11.15 -12.34
N VAL A 135 0.31 -9.98 -11.68
CA VAL A 135 0.88 -9.80 -10.35
C VAL A 135 -0.05 -8.97 -9.46
N PHE A 136 -0.32 -9.47 -8.26
CA PHE A 136 -0.82 -8.64 -7.15
C PHE A 136 0.36 -8.02 -6.41
N HIS A 137 0.44 -6.69 -6.41
CA HIS A 137 1.37 -5.97 -5.54
C HIS A 137 0.61 -5.56 -4.27
N ILE A 138 0.77 -6.35 -3.22
CA ILE A 138 0.12 -6.12 -1.93
C ILE A 138 1.01 -5.26 -1.03
N ASN A 139 0.39 -4.43 -0.21
CA ASN A 139 1.08 -3.47 0.64
C ASN A 139 0.66 -3.64 2.10
N ASP A 140 1.65 -3.98 2.94
CA ASP A 140 1.54 -4.22 4.38
C ASP A 140 0.44 -5.24 4.77
N TRP A 141 0.21 -5.35 6.09
CA TRP A 141 -0.72 -6.29 6.69
C TRP A 141 -2.17 -6.13 6.20
N HIS A 142 -2.59 -4.91 5.84
CA HIS A 142 -3.96 -4.61 5.39
C HIS A 142 -4.41 -5.47 4.22
N THR A 143 -3.46 -5.93 3.39
CA THR A 143 -3.69 -6.68 2.15
C THR A 143 -2.99 -8.04 2.18
N GLY A 144 -2.65 -8.50 3.38
CA GLY A 144 -1.79 -9.67 3.61
C GLY A 144 -2.43 -11.03 3.39
N LEU A 145 -3.75 -11.11 3.13
CA LEU A 145 -4.44 -12.39 2.92
C LEU A 145 -4.56 -12.76 1.43
N ILE A 146 -4.36 -11.80 0.52
CA ILE A 146 -4.42 -12.06 -0.93
C ILE A 146 -3.47 -13.19 -1.37
N PRO A 147 -2.19 -13.26 -0.95
CA PRO A 147 -1.29 -14.36 -1.35
C PRO A 147 -1.80 -15.72 -0.88
N PHE A 148 -2.40 -15.78 0.32
CA PHE A 148 -3.03 -17.00 0.80
C PHE A 148 -4.25 -17.39 -0.05
N PHE A 149 -5.08 -16.42 -0.47
CA PHE A 149 -6.18 -16.68 -1.39
C PHE A 149 -5.73 -17.15 -2.77
N LEU A 150 -4.60 -16.64 -3.27
CA LEU A 150 -3.97 -17.13 -4.50
C LEU A 150 -3.52 -18.59 -4.35
N GLU A 151 -2.87 -18.95 -3.24
CA GLU A 151 -2.47 -20.36 -2.99
C GLU A 151 -3.70 -21.29 -2.92
N LEU A 152 -4.78 -20.88 -2.25
CA LEU A 152 -6.04 -21.64 -2.24
C LEU A 152 -6.64 -21.82 -3.64
N SER A 153 -6.44 -20.83 -4.51
CA SER A 153 -7.00 -20.78 -5.86
C SER A 153 -6.05 -21.31 -6.92
N LYS A 154 -4.87 -21.83 -6.57
CA LYS A 154 -3.82 -22.16 -7.56
C LYS A 154 -4.19 -23.24 -8.58
N ARG A 155 -5.22 -24.04 -8.28
CA ARG A 155 -5.75 -25.06 -9.20
C ARG A 155 -6.68 -24.48 -10.26
N ASP A 156 -7.20 -23.27 -10.04
CA ASP A 156 -7.94 -22.54 -11.07
C ASP A 156 -6.97 -22.08 -12.16
N PRO A 157 -7.27 -22.31 -13.45
CA PRO A 157 -6.34 -21.99 -14.54
C PRO A 157 -6.09 -20.49 -14.72
N ASN A 158 -6.97 -19.61 -14.23
CA ASN A 158 -6.77 -18.17 -14.28
C ASN A 158 -5.93 -17.73 -13.07
N TRP A 159 -6.37 -18.08 -11.86
CA TRP A 159 -5.69 -17.65 -10.63
C TRP A 159 -4.34 -18.32 -10.41
N GLY A 160 -4.16 -19.57 -10.84
CA GLY A 160 -2.92 -20.32 -10.67
C GLY A 160 -1.72 -19.79 -11.46
N GLN A 161 -1.93 -18.81 -12.34
CA GLN A 161 -0.87 -18.11 -13.07
C GLN A 161 -0.49 -16.77 -12.43
N VAL A 162 -1.29 -16.29 -11.48
CA VAL A 162 -1.12 -14.97 -10.88
C VAL A 162 -0.12 -15.04 -9.73
N ALA A 163 0.91 -14.21 -9.80
CA ALA A 163 1.92 -14.08 -8.76
C ALA A 163 1.58 -12.96 -7.76
N SER A 164 2.34 -12.91 -6.67
CA SER A 164 2.18 -11.90 -5.62
C SER A 164 3.51 -11.36 -5.12
N VAL A 165 3.55 -10.04 -4.93
CA VAL A 165 4.67 -9.32 -4.32
C VAL A 165 4.15 -8.55 -3.12
N LEU A 166 4.75 -8.76 -1.95
CA LEU A 166 4.46 -8.01 -0.73
C LEU A 166 5.46 -6.88 -0.55
N SER A 167 5.01 -5.63 -0.44
CA SER A 167 5.83 -4.54 0.10
C SER A 167 5.53 -4.28 1.58
N ILE A 168 6.56 -4.39 2.42
CA ILE A 168 6.50 -4.06 3.85
C ILE A 168 7.02 -2.62 4.04
N HIS A 169 6.19 -1.72 4.56
CA HIS A 169 6.57 -0.34 4.88
C HIS A 169 6.79 -0.16 6.38
N ASN A 170 6.14 -0.98 7.21
CA ASN A 170 6.35 -0.94 8.65
C ASN A 170 6.07 -2.29 9.32
N MET A 171 7.14 -2.95 9.79
CA MET A 171 7.08 -4.24 10.47
C MET A 171 6.35 -4.22 11.83
N ALA A 172 6.20 -3.04 12.45
CA ALA A 172 5.54 -2.91 13.75
C ALA A 172 4.03 -3.14 13.69
N TYR A 173 3.39 -2.91 12.54
CA TYR A 173 1.95 -3.09 12.36
C TYR A 173 1.67 -4.37 11.58
N GLN A 174 1.09 -5.38 12.24
CA GLN A 174 1.06 -6.75 11.70
C GLN A 174 -0.34 -7.31 11.45
N GLY A 175 -1.40 -6.73 12.04
CA GLY A 175 -2.75 -7.30 11.96
C GLY A 175 -2.81 -8.69 12.59
N ASP A 176 -2.61 -8.77 13.89
CA ASP A 176 -2.54 -10.02 14.65
C ASP A 176 -3.86 -10.38 15.36
N ASN A 177 -3.93 -11.59 15.91
CA ASN A 177 -5.08 -12.14 16.63
C ASN A 177 -6.38 -12.18 15.83
N ILE A 178 -6.28 -12.41 14.51
CA ILE A 178 -7.42 -12.30 13.59
C ILE A 178 -8.24 -13.59 13.43
N GLY A 179 -7.88 -14.67 14.13
CA GLY A 179 -8.45 -16.01 13.92
C GLY A 179 -9.97 -16.08 14.04
N GLY A 180 -10.55 -15.40 15.03
CA GLY A 180 -12.01 -15.33 15.21
C GLY A 180 -12.71 -14.66 14.03
N TRP A 181 -12.13 -13.58 13.50
CA TRP A 181 -12.66 -12.86 12.34
C TRP A 181 -12.54 -13.68 11.06
N MET A 182 -11.42 -14.37 10.87
CA MET A 182 -11.22 -15.27 9.74
C MET A 182 -12.24 -16.40 9.72
N TRP A 183 -12.52 -17.00 10.87
CA TRP A 183 -13.55 -18.03 11.00
C TRP A 183 -14.94 -17.49 10.64
N GLN A 184 -15.31 -16.32 11.14
CA GLN A 184 -16.59 -15.66 10.81
C GLN A 184 -16.73 -15.38 9.31
N LEU A 185 -15.63 -14.98 8.66
CA LEU A 185 -15.58 -14.70 7.21
C LEU A 185 -15.36 -15.94 6.35
N GLY A 186 -15.34 -17.14 6.95
CA GLY A 186 -15.23 -18.42 6.24
C GLY A 186 -13.84 -18.69 5.66
N ILE A 187 -12.82 -18.00 6.14
CA ILE A 187 -11.45 -18.18 5.67
C ILE A 187 -10.85 -19.42 6.32
N PRO A 188 -10.38 -20.42 5.54
CA PRO A 188 -9.84 -21.64 6.10
C PRO A 188 -8.53 -21.40 6.86
N GLY A 189 -8.18 -22.35 7.72
CA GLY A 189 -6.90 -22.34 8.43
C GLY A 189 -5.71 -22.35 7.48
N ARG A 190 -4.65 -21.63 7.84
CA ARG A 190 -3.37 -21.65 7.14
C ARG A 190 -2.55 -22.84 7.60
N ASN A 191 -1.86 -23.49 6.69
CA ASN A 191 -1.06 -24.70 6.94
C ASN A 191 0.42 -24.54 6.58
N HIS A 192 0.88 -23.31 6.28
CA HIS A 192 2.28 -23.06 6.00
C HIS A 192 3.14 -23.50 7.20
N PRO A 193 4.14 -24.38 7.00
CA PRO A 193 4.94 -24.93 8.11
C PRO A 193 5.57 -23.87 9.00
N ASP A 194 6.11 -22.80 8.39
CA ASP A 194 6.73 -21.71 9.15
C ASP A 194 5.76 -20.96 10.05
N LEU A 195 4.49 -20.81 9.65
CA LEU A 195 3.47 -20.14 10.45
C LEU A 195 3.03 -21.03 11.61
N LEU A 196 2.82 -22.33 11.36
CA LEU A 196 2.43 -23.30 12.37
C LEU A 196 3.47 -23.43 13.47
N TRP A 197 4.74 -23.59 13.09
CA TRP A 197 5.87 -23.70 14.03
C TRP A 197 6.00 -22.48 14.95
N ARG A 198 5.63 -21.29 14.46
CA ARG A 198 5.79 -20.01 15.17
C ARG A 198 4.51 -19.51 15.84
N GLY A 199 3.38 -20.20 15.68
CA GLY A 199 2.09 -19.72 16.18
C GLY A 199 1.60 -18.44 15.49
N LEU A 200 2.00 -18.20 14.24
CA LEU A 200 1.73 -16.97 13.48
C LEU A 200 0.58 -17.13 12.47
N THR A 201 -0.24 -18.17 12.62
CA THR A 201 -1.33 -18.44 11.66
C THR A 201 -2.39 -17.35 11.64
N ASP A 202 -2.51 -16.54 12.70
CA ASP A 202 -3.50 -15.46 12.85
C ASP A 202 -2.88 -14.06 12.77
N ASN A 203 -1.74 -13.93 12.09
CA ASN A 203 -1.03 -12.67 11.88
C ASN A 203 -0.98 -12.36 10.37
N MET A 204 -1.69 -11.31 9.93
CA MET A 204 -1.86 -10.99 8.51
C MET A 204 -0.55 -10.72 7.80
N LEU A 205 0.37 -9.98 8.44
CA LEU A 205 1.68 -9.71 7.85
C LEU A 205 2.52 -10.99 7.75
N ALA A 206 2.51 -11.83 8.77
CA ALA A 206 3.20 -13.12 8.74
C ALA A 206 2.63 -14.02 7.63
N ILE A 207 1.30 -14.08 7.49
CA ILE A 207 0.64 -14.81 6.40
C ILE A 207 1.11 -14.28 5.04
N ALA A 208 1.16 -12.96 4.87
CA ALA A 208 1.66 -12.33 3.64
C ALA A 208 3.10 -12.74 3.34
N ILE A 209 4.01 -12.63 4.32
CA ILE A 209 5.42 -13.01 4.16
C ILE A 209 5.55 -14.49 3.78
N ALA A 210 4.76 -15.37 4.39
CA ALA A 210 4.83 -16.80 4.16
C ALA A 210 4.30 -17.20 2.77
N TYR A 211 3.21 -16.59 2.29
CA TYR A 211 2.54 -17.02 1.06
C TYR A 211 2.89 -16.18 -0.19
N SER A 212 3.53 -15.02 -0.06
CA SER A 212 3.96 -14.25 -1.24
C SER A 212 5.09 -14.90 -2.02
N ASP A 213 5.12 -14.68 -3.34
CA ASP A 213 6.20 -15.16 -4.21
C ASP A 213 7.49 -14.33 -3.99
N LYS A 214 7.34 -13.01 -3.80
CA LYS A 214 8.42 -12.10 -3.42
C LYS A 214 8.00 -11.19 -2.29
N VAL A 215 8.97 -10.81 -1.47
CA VAL A 215 8.80 -9.84 -0.39
C VAL A 215 9.78 -8.70 -0.63
N SER A 216 9.26 -7.49 -0.75
CA SER A 216 10.01 -6.26 -0.85
C SER A 216 9.84 -5.38 0.37
N THR A 217 10.78 -4.45 0.54
CA THR A 217 10.67 -3.39 1.55
C THR A 217 11.38 -2.11 1.09
N VAL A 218 11.24 -1.04 1.84
CA VAL A 218 11.52 0.35 1.43
C VAL A 218 13.00 0.72 1.26
N SER A 219 13.93 -0.18 1.59
CA SER A 219 15.36 -0.02 1.26
C SER A 219 16.17 -1.32 1.46
N PRO A 220 17.34 -1.47 0.79
CA PRO A 220 18.28 -2.57 1.05
C PRO A 220 18.72 -2.66 2.51
N ARG A 221 18.91 -1.51 3.17
CA ARG A 221 19.30 -1.46 4.57
C ARG A 221 18.18 -1.95 5.47
N TYR A 222 16.95 -1.47 5.26
CA TYR A 222 15.81 -1.90 6.06
C TYR A 222 15.50 -3.39 5.86
N ALA A 223 15.69 -3.94 4.65
CA ALA A 223 15.60 -5.38 4.38
C ALA A 223 16.56 -6.21 5.25
N THR A 224 17.72 -5.65 5.58
CA THR A 224 18.69 -6.26 6.49
C THR A 224 18.30 -6.06 7.95
N GLU A 225 17.82 -4.87 8.32
CA GLU A 225 17.46 -4.52 9.69
C GLU A 225 16.30 -5.36 10.22
N ILE A 226 15.22 -5.54 9.46
CA ILE A 226 14.04 -6.32 9.88
C ILE A 226 14.31 -7.82 10.06
N GLN A 227 15.49 -8.29 9.67
CA GLN A 227 15.95 -9.66 9.92
C GLN A 227 16.57 -9.81 11.31
N TYR A 228 16.66 -8.76 12.13
CA TYR A 228 17.14 -8.84 13.51
C TYR A 228 15.98 -8.70 14.50
N PRO A 229 16.02 -9.37 15.67
CA PRO A 229 14.93 -9.34 16.66
C PRO A 229 14.49 -7.93 17.09
N TYR A 230 15.43 -6.98 17.16
CA TYR A 230 15.14 -5.61 17.60
C TYR A 230 14.37 -4.77 16.57
N MET A 231 14.28 -5.20 15.32
CA MET A 231 13.57 -4.51 14.22
C MET A 231 12.57 -5.40 13.47
N GLY A 232 12.58 -6.72 13.69
CA GLY A 232 11.66 -7.64 13.06
C GLY A 232 10.36 -7.86 13.82
N TYR A 233 10.23 -7.32 15.04
CA TYR A 233 8.99 -7.38 15.84
C TYR A 233 8.42 -8.81 15.96
N GLY A 234 9.29 -9.81 16.16
CA GLY A 234 8.91 -11.22 16.27
C GLY A 234 8.69 -11.94 14.93
N LEU A 235 8.82 -11.25 13.80
CA LEU A 235 8.77 -11.81 12.45
C LEU A 235 10.16 -11.97 11.82
N ASP A 236 11.24 -11.61 12.51
CA ASP A 236 12.60 -11.63 11.98
C ASP A 236 13.01 -13.02 11.47
N ASP A 237 12.71 -14.07 12.23
CA ASP A 237 12.94 -15.47 11.82
C ASP A 237 12.20 -15.85 10.53
N LEU A 238 10.98 -15.33 10.34
CA LEU A 238 10.15 -15.59 9.17
C LEU A 238 10.66 -14.82 7.96
N VAL A 239 11.11 -13.58 8.14
CA VAL A 239 11.76 -12.81 7.07
C VAL A 239 13.06 -13.49 6.64
N ARG A 240 13.87 -13.97 7.59
CA ARG A 240 15.11 -14.70 7.26
C ARG A 240 14.84 -15.98 6.48
N SER A 241 13.73 -16.68 6.74
CA SER A 241 13.39 -17.90 5.99
C SER A 241 13.06 -17.65 4.51
N ARG A 242 12.71 -16.41 4.15
CA ARG A 242 12.49 -16.01 2.75
C ARG A 242 13.77 -15.90 1.91
N GLY A 243 14.93 -15.74 2.55
CA GLY A 243 16.23 -15.71 1.86
C GLY A 243 16.25 -14.78 0.64
N ASN A 244 16.47 -15.35 -0.55
CA ASN A 244 16.58 -14.61 -1.81
C ASN A 244 15.25 -14.01 -2.32
N ASP A 245 14.12 -14.34 -1.70
CA ASP A 245 12.83 -13.72 -2.01
C ASP A 245 12.62 -12.40 -1.30
N MET A 246 13.43 -12.09 -0.29
CA MET A 246 13.41 -10.81 0.43
C MET A 246 14.33 -9.79 -0.25
N VAL A 247 13.77 -8.69 -0.74
CA VAL A 247 14.48 -7.66 -1.52
C VAL A 247 14.24 -6.27 -0.94
N GLY A 248 15.30 -5.49 -0.74
CA GLY A 248 15.14 -4.08 -0.41
C GLY A 248 15.14 -3.21 -1.66
N ILE A 249 14.06 -2.49 -1.92
CA ILE A 249 13.92 -1.54 -3.02
C ILE A 249 13.84 -0.15 -2.41
N LEU A 250 14.83 0.70 -2.72
CA LEU A 250 14.87 2.06 -2.19
C LEU A 250 13.66 2.84 -2.71
N ASN A 251 12.85 3.39 -1.78
CA ASN A 251 11.75 4.27 -2.16
C ASN A 251 12.29 5.47 -2.95
N GLY A 252 11.62 5.77 -4.06
CA GLY A 252 11.85 6.98 -4.82
C GLY A 252 11.08 8.18 -4.26
N VAL A 253 11.39 9.34 -4.81
CA VAL A 253 10.58 10.56 -4.67
C VAL A 253 10.11 10.97 -6.07
N ASP A 254 8.94 11.60 -6.16
CA ASP A 254 8.51 12.25 -7.38
C ASP A 254 9.41 13.45 -7.66
N VAL A 255 10.29 13.33 -8.65
CA VAL A 255 11.28 14.35 -8.99
C VAL A 255 10.70 15.50 -9.81
N ASP A 256 9.48 15.36 -10.34
CA ASP A 256 8.78 16.46 -11.01
C ASP A 256 8.11 17.35 -9.95
N LEU A 257 7.55 16.73 -8.91
CA LEU A 257 6.96 17.43 -7.76
C LEU A 257 8.03 18.02 -6.83
N TRP A 258 9.05 17.24 -6.47
CA TRP A 258 10.13 17.62 -5.55
C TRP A 258 11.34 18.19 -6.31
N ASN A 259 11.09 19.14 -7.21
CA ASN A 259 12.11 19.76 -8.04
C ASN A 259 12.48 21.18 -7.56
N PRO A 260 13.67 21.40 -6.96
CA PRO A 260 14.06 22.74 -6.49
C PRO A 260 14.20 23.78 -7.61
N GLU A 261 14.30 23.35 -8.88
CA GLU A 261 14.37 24.23 -10.04
C GLU A 261 13.03 24.87 -10.39
N THR A 262 11.92 24.22 -10.03
CA THR A 262 10.56 24.65 -10.40
C THR A 262 9.61 24.77 -9.22
N ASP A 263 10.04 24.40 -8.01
CA ASP A 263 9.25 24.43 -6.79
C ASP A 263 8.83 25.87 -6.43
N LYS A 264 7.52 26.12 -6.47
CA LYS A 264 6.91 27.43 -6.19
C LYS A 264 6.88 27.78 -4.71
N PHE A 265 7.16 26.83 -3.82
CA PHE A 265 7.26 27.05 -2.38
C PHE A 265 8.64 27.57 -1.97
N LEU A 266 9.64 27.48 -2.85
CA LEU A 266 10.95 28.09 -2.63
C LEU A 266 10.90 29.58 -2.96
N VAL A 267 11.58 30.39 -2.13
CA VAL A 267 11.75 31.83 -2.39
C VAL A 267 12.65 32.06 -3.59
N SER A 268 13.67 31.23 -3.75
CA SER A 268 14.51 31.20 -4.94
C SER A 268 14.76 29.77 -5.38
N ASN A 269 14.41 29.48 -6.64
CA ASN A 269 14.69 28.20 -7.26
C ASN A 269 16.18 28.00 -7.47
N TYR A 270 16.64 26.77 -7.34
CA TYR A 270 18.05 26.43 -7.46
C TYR A 270 18.27 25.05 -8.08
N ASN A 271 19.46 24.85 -8.64
CA ASN A 271 19.93 23.61 -9.23
C ASN A 271 21.35 23.26 -8.75
N ALA A 272 21.90 22.17 -9.28
CA ALA A 272 23.24 21.69 -8.93
C ALA A 272 24.36 22.72 -9.20
N ASP A 273 24.15 23.66 -10.12
CA ASP A 273 25.17 24.63 -10.55
C ASP A 273 25.09 25.96 -9.78
N ASN A 274 23.91 26.38 -9.33
CA ASN A 274 23.68 27.71 -8.73
C ASN A 274 23.27 27.70 -7.25
N PHE A 275 23.18 26.52 -6.61
CA PHE A 275 22.67 26.41 -5.23
C PHE A 275 23.43 27.24 -4.20
N ILE A 276 24.72 27.53 -4.41
CA ILE A 276 25.52 28.36 -3.49
C ILE A 276 24.94 29.77 -3.40
N GLU A 277 24.51 30.33 -4.54
CA GLU A 277 24.01 31.70 -4.63
C GLU A 277 22.50 31.77 -4.38
N GLN A 278 21.75 30.74 -4.80
CA GLN A 278 20.29 30.74 -4.81
C GLN A 278 19.65 30.15 -3.55
N ARG A 279 20.37 29.33 -2.76
CA ARG A 279 19.82 28.73 -1.53
C ARG A 279 19.78 29.66 -0.29
N PRO A 280 20.66 30.67 -0.10
CA PRO A 280 20.61 31.56 1.07
C PRO A 280 19.26 32.26 1.29
N PRO A 281 18.55 32.79 0.26
CA PRO A 281 17.19 33.32 0.42
C PRO A 281 16.22 32.32 1.06
N ASN A 282 16.26 31.04 0.64
CA ASN A 282 15.39 29.99 1.18
C ASN A 282 15.68 29.73 2.67
N LYS A 283 16.95 29.74 3.06
CA LYS A 283 17.35 29.60 4.47
C LYS A 283 16.84 30.76 5.32
N ARG A 284 16.98 31.99 4.84
CA ARG A 284 16.49 33.18 5.56
C ARG A 284 14.97 33.14 5.72
N GLN A 285 14.24 32.73 4.69
CA GLN A 285 12.79 32.56 4.78
C GLN A 285 12.41 31.53 5.84
N LEU A 286 13.05 30.36 5.84
CA LEU A 286 12.81 29.35 6.87
C LEU A 286 13.12 29.87 8.29
N GLN A 287 14.18 30.66 8.45
CA GLN A 287 14.49 31.30 9.73
C GLN A 287 13.39 32.29 10.15
N ILE A 288 12.87 33.10 9.23
CA ILE A 288 11.76 34.02 9.47
C ILE A 288 10.51 33.23 9.92
N ASP A 289 10.13 32.22 9.14
CA ASP A 289 8.92 31.43 9.39
C ASP A 289 8.99 30.67 10.72
N ALA A 290 10.18 30.21 11.11
CA ALA A 290 10.43 29.52 12.38
C ALA A 290 10.72 30.46 13.56
N GLY A 291 10.75 31.79 13.37
CA GLY A 291 11.08 32.76 14.42
C GLY A 291 12.53 32.71 14.89
N LEU A 292 13.45 32.24 14.06
CA LEU A 292 14.89 32.15 14.35
C LEU A 292 15.63 33.43 13.94
N PRO A 293 16.78 33.74 14.56
CA PRO A 293 17.66 34.80 14.09
C PRO A 293 18.11 34.55 12.64
N GLN A 294 17.94 35.57 11.78
CA GLN A 294 18.36 35.52 10.37
C GLN A 294 19.87 35.63 10.27
N ARG A 295 20.54 34.49 10.12
CA ARG A 295 22.00 34.37 10.11
C ARG A 295 22.48 33.46 9.01
N ASP A 296 23.20 34.02 8.06
CA ASP A 296 23.76 33.29 6.92
C ASP A 296 24.92 32.38 7.33
N ASP A 297 25.65 32.76 8.39
CA ASP A 297 26.84 32.08 8.89
C ASP A 297 26.57 30.89 9.82
N VAL A 298 25.30 30.67 10.21
CA VAL A 298 24.90 29.61 11.15
C VAL A 298 24.09 28.53 10.46
N MET A 299 24.45 27.25 10.61
CA MET A 299 23.69 26.14 10.04
C MET A 299 22.28 26.03 10.64
N VAL A 300 21.28 25.78 9.80
CA VAL A 300 19.92 25.41 10.24
C VAL A 300 19.81 23.89 10.22
N ILE A 301 19.46 23.31 11.36
CA ILE A 301 19.16 21.87 11.50
C ILE A 301 17.68 21.77 11.86
N GLY A 302 16.94 20.93 11.13
CA GLY A 302 15.52 20.67 11.40
C GLY A 302 15.22 19.19 11.25
N VAL A 303 14.18 18.74 11.96
CA VAL A 303 13.65 17.38 11.87
C VAL A 303 12.16 17.49 11.58
N VAL A 304 11.74 16.94 10.44
CA VAL A 304 10.33 16.78 10.08
C VAL A 304 10.04 15.29 10.04
N SER A 305 9.52 14.76 11.14
CA SER A 305 9.15 13.35 11.27
C SER A 305 7.96 13.21 12.21
N ARG A 306 7.30 12.04 12.18
CA ARG A 306 6.40 11.69 13.29
C ARG A 306 7.23 11.52 14.55
N LEU A 307 6.71 12.02 15.67
CA LEU A 307 7.19 11.67 17.00
C LEU A 307 6.49 10.37 17.39
N VAL A 308 7.24 9.27 17.40
CA VAL A 308 6.77 7.93 17.77
C VAL A 308 7.52 7.42 18.99
#